data_AF-A0AA37EI46-F1
#
_entry.id   AF-A0AA37EI46-F1
#
_cell.length_a   1.000
_cell.length_b   1.000
_cell.length_c   1.000
_cell.angle_alpha   90.00
_cell.angle_beta   90.00
_cell.angle_gamma   90.00
#
_symmetry.space_group_name_H-M   'P 1'
#
loop_
_entity.id
_entity.type
_entity.pdbx_description
1 polymer ?
#
loop_
_entity_poly.entity_id
_entity_poly.type
_entity_poly.pdbx_seq_one_letter_code
_entity_poly.pdbx_strand_id
1 'polypeptide(L)'
;MTKEQLENKLYERMSAENETFLTDLKAKPVDEIISHAYEIACRDNLLMLFEDETSLSERQLTVLNEFEHPLSQLYTDWLSRDTDEMDAFRDSIACCADDILRKRVEEKYRDPAQPIYPNTRSEAMARGEVFEWMASRDRTLTCAGTFEKGATNAYNDGKLPAFLKEWINTYGKDRCMFVLACTMRQRTGDERFYPPARQAAGRFAALQKQMGGHTDIYAVDNHSCVINAAMEELAKPERSVDRKTVKKNTPER
;
A
#
# COMPACT_ATOMS: atom_id res chain seq x y z
N MET A 1 15.36 -22.40 -52.78
CA MET A 1 14.43 -22.91 -51.76
C MET A 1 13.45 -21.78 -51.50
N THR A 2 12.14 -22.06 -51.48
CA THR A 2 11.13 -21.05 -51.11
C THR A 2 11.11 -20.85 -49.59
N LYS A 3 10.54 -19.74 -49.10
CA LYS A 3 10.30 -19.52 -47.66
C LYS A 3 9.63 -20.72 -46.97
N GLU A 4 8.50 -21.19 -47.51
CA GLU A 4 7.75 -22.34 -47.00
C GLU A 4 8.62 -23.61 -46.91
N GLN A 5 9.46 -23.88 -47.91
CA GLN A 5 10.37 -25.01 -47.87
C GLN A 5 11.42 -24.88 -46.76
N LEU A 6 11.90 -23.66 -46.48
CA LEU A 6 12.88 -23.40 -45.40
C LEU A 6 12.24 -23.55 -44.02
N GLU A 7 10.99 -23.10 -43.85
CA GLU A 7 10.20 -23.27 -42.62
C GLU A 7 9.92 -24.73 -42.34
N ASN A 8 9.39 -25.47 -43.32
CA ASN A 8 9.10 -26.90 -43.18
C ASN A 8 10.36 -27.69 -42.83
N LYS A 9 11.49 -27.43 -43.52
CA LYS A 9 12.77 -28.08 -43.21
C LYS A 9 13.25 -27.77 -41.79
N LEU A 10 13.11 -26.52 -41.34
CA LEU A 10 13.54 -26.12 -40.01
C LEU A 10 12.69 -26.82 -38.94
N TYR A 11 11.37 -26.82 -39.12
CA TYR A 11 10.43 -27.49 -38.22
C TYR A 11 10.72 -28.99 -38.10
N GLU A 12 10.86 -29.70 -39.23
CA GLU A 12 11.18 -31.15 -39.22
C GLU A 12 12.47 -31.45 -38.45
N ARG A 13 13.51 -30.62 -38.62
CA ARG A 13 14.78 -30.78 -37.91
C ARG A 13 14.65 -30.52 -36.41
N MET A 14 13.97 -29.43 -36.04
CA MET A 14 13.72 -29.10 -34.64
C MET A 14 12.88 -30.20 -33.96
N SER A 15 11.89 -30.74 -34.66
CA SER A 15 11.01 -31.80 -34.16
C SER A 15 11.80 -33.10 -33.92
N ALA A 16 12.59 -33.56 -34.91
CA ALA A 16 13.43 -34.74 -34.76
C ALA A 16 14.50 -34.58 -33.65
N GLU A 17 15.06 -33.38 -33.51
CA GLU A 17 15.97 -33.04 -32.41
C GLU A 17 15.26 -33.17 -31.06
N ASN A 18 14.03 -32.67 -30.93
CA ASN A 18 13.24 -32.76 -29.70
C ASN A 18 12.86 -34.21 -29.35
N GLU A 19 12.47 -35.02 -30.34
CA GLU A 19 12.17 -36.44 -30.14
C GLU A 19 13.38 -37.21 -29.61
N THR A 20 14.57 -36.91 -30.14
CA THR A 20 15.83 -37.49 -29.67
C THR A 20 16.11 -37.07 -28.23
N PHE A 21 16.02 -35.77 -27.94
CA PHE A 21 16.18 -35.22 -26.58
C PHE A 21 15.23 -35.88 -25.57
N LEU A 22 13.94 -35.99 -25.89
CA LEU A 22 12.95 -36.61 -25.01
C LEU A 22 13.18 -38.11 -24.83
N THR A 23 13.67 -38.81 -25.86
CA THR A 23 14.00 -40.24 -25.77
C THR A 23 15.17 -40.48 -24.83
N ASP A 24 16.24 -39.69 -24.97
CA ASP A 24 17.41 -39.75 -24.09
C ASP A 24 17.04 -39.38 -22.65
N LEU A 25 16.21 -38.34 -22.47
CA LEU A 25 15.78 -37.88 -21.15
C LEU A 25 14.92 -38.93 -20.43
N LYS A 26 14.06 -39.67 -21.14
CA LYS A 26 13.24 -40.75 -20.55
C LYS A 26 14.06 -41.90 -19.98
N ALA A 27 15.32 -42.06 -20.39
CA ALA A 27 16.24 -43.07 -19.85
C ALA A 27 16.96 -42.60 -18.57
N LYS A 28 16.83 -41.34 -18.19
CA LYS A 28 17.48 -40.76 -17.00
C LYS A 28 16.70 -41.01 -15.71
N PRO A 29 17.33 -40.86 -14.52
CA PRO A 29 16.63 -40.88 -13.24
C PRO A 29 15.55 -39.80 -13.15
N VAL A 30 14.53 -40.04 -12.33
CA VAL A 30 13.38 -39.13 -12.16
C VAL A 30 13.81 -37.71 -11.78
N ASP A 31 14.80 -37.56 -10.89
CA ASP A 31 15.29 -36.23 -10.48
C ASP A 31 15.93 -35.45 -11.64
N GLU A 32 16.59 -36.14 -12.56
CA GLU A 32 17.17 -35.52 -13.76
C GLU A 32 16.06 -35.11 -14.73
N ILE A 33 15.05 -35.97 -14.93
CA ILE A 33 13.86 -35.62 -15.74
C ILE A 33 13.16 -34.37 -15.20
N ILE A 34 12.96 -34.28 -13.88
CA ILE A 34 12.36 -33.11 -13.22
C ILE A 34 13.19 -31.85 -13.46
N SER A 35 14.52 -31.96 -13.40
CA SER A 35 15.41 -30.81 -13.62
C SER A 35 15.33 -30.22 -15.02
N HIS A 36 14.88 -31.01 -16.02
CA HIS A 36 14.68 -30.58 -17.40
C HIS A 36 13.23 -30.17 -17.72
N ALA A 37 12.31 -30.15 -16.74
CA ALA A 37 10.89 -29.86 -17.01
C ALA A 37 10.66 -28.48 -17.67
N TYR A 38 11.45 -27.47 -17.28
CA TYR A 38 11.40 -26.15 -17.90
C TYR A 38 11.89 -26.18 -19.36
N GLU A 39 13.01 -26.86 -19.61
CA GLU A 39 13.53 -27.05 -20.98
C GLU A 39 12.52 -27.76 -21.87
N ILE A 40 11.89 -28.83 -21.39
CA ILE A 40 10.85 -29.56 -22.13
C ILE A 40 9.72 -28.62 -22.54
N ALA A 41 9.16 -27.86 -21.59
CA ALA A 41 8.07 -26.93 -21.86
C ALA A 41 8.47 -25.83 -22.86
N CYS A 42 9.66 -25.25 -22.73
CA CYS A 42 10.15 -24.24 -23.66
C CYS A 42 10.40 -24.80 -25.06
N ARG A 43 10.96 -26.01 -25.18
CA ARG A 43 11.21 -26.65 -26.47
C ARG A 43 9.91 -26.93 -27.22
N ASP A 44 8.88 -27.40 -26.52
CA ASP A 44 7.56 -27.62 -27.09
C ASP A 44 6.89 -26.29 -27.51
N ASN A 45 6.97 -25.24 -26.69
CA ASN A 45 6.46 -23.91 -27.05
C ASN A 45 7.19 -23.31 -28.27
N LEU A 46 8.51 -23.48 -28.36
CA LEU A 46 9.29 -23.04 -29.50
C LEU A 46 8.86 -23.79 -30.76
N LEU A 47 8.68 -25.11 -30.70
CA LEU A 47 8.19 -25.90 -31.84
C LEU A 47 6.82 -25.44 -32.34
N MET A 48 5.89 -25.17 -31.41
CA MET A 48 4.54 -24.70 -31.74
C MET A 48 4.57 -23.41 -32.57
N LEU A 49 5.55 -22.53 -32.35
CA LEU A 49 5.70 -21.29 -33.12
C LEU A 49 6.15 -21.51 -34.58
N PHE A 50 6.60 -22.71 -34.93
CA PHE A 50 7.00 -23.09 -36.30
C PHE A 50 6.01 -24.09 -36.95
N GLU A 51 4.89 -24.43 -36.29
CA GLU A 51 3.83 -25.26 -36.90
C GLU A 51 3.08 -24.50 -38.02
N ASP A 52 2.97 -23.18 -37.88
CA ASP A 52 2.36 -22.26 -38.86
C ASP A 52 3.42 -21.33 -39.48
N GLU A 53 3.02 -20.60 -40.53
CA GLU A 53 3.89 -19.62 -41.20
C GLU A 53 4.43 -18.57 -40.22
N THR A 54 5.76 -18.41 -40.19
CA THR A 54 6.41 -17.47 -39.28
C THR A 54 6.52 -16.08 -39.90
N SER A 55 6.75 -15.06 -39.06
CA SER A 55 7.10 -13.72 -39.52
C SER A 55 8.57 -13.57 -39.95
N LEU A 56 9.34 -14.66 -39.94
CA LEU A 56 10.76 -14.64 -40.28
C LEU A 56 10.98 -14.45 -41.78
N SER A 57 12.04 -13.73 -42.11
CA SER A 57 12.54 -13.62 -43.48
C SER A 57 13.25 -14.89 -43.93
N GLU A 58 13.32 -15.14 -45.24
CA GLU A 58 14.10 -16.24 -45.82
C GLU A 58 15.56 -16.24 -45.35
N ARG A 59 16.14 -15.05 -45.16
CA ARG A 59 17.51 -14.90 -44.65
C ARG A 59 17.65 -15.38 -43.20
N GLN A 60 16.68 -15.07 -42.34
CA GLN A 60 16.67 -15.57 -40.95
C GLN A 60 16.49 -17.08 -40.91
N LEU A 61 15.56 -17.62 -41.70
CA LEU A 61 15.32 -19.07 -41.78
C LEU A 61 16.54 -19.82 -42.33
N THR A 62 17.27 -19.23 -43.28
CA THR A 62 18.53 -19.80 -43.78
C THR A 62 19.56 -19.92 -42.67
N VAL A 63 19.76 -18.86 -41.87
CA VAL A 63 20.69 -18.87 -40.73
C VAL A 63 20.26 -19.89 -39.67
N LEU A 64 18.97 -19.96 -39.33
CA LEU A 64 18.48 -20.98 -38.37
C LEU A 64 18.72 -22.41 -38.86
N ASN A 65 18.63 -22.63 -40.18
CA ASN A 65 18.93 -23.92 -40.81
C ASN A 65 20.44 -24.25 -40.86
N GLU A 66 21.34 -23.32 -40.57
CA GLU A 66 22.78 -23.59 -40.51
C GLU A 66 23.20 -24.23 -39.18
N PHE A 67 22.42 -24.05 -38.11
CA PHE A 67 22.69 -24.69 -36.82
C PHE A 67 22.58 -26.20 -36.91
N GLU A 68 23.47 -26.93 -36.23
CA GLU A 68 23.40 -28.39 -36.10
C GLU A 68 22.16 -28.81 -35.31
N HIS A 69 21.94 -28.14 -34.18
CA HIS A 69 20.81 -28.33 -33.25
C HIS A 69 20.00 -27.02 -33.13
N PRO A 70 19.15 -26.68 -34.11
CA PRO A 70 18.44 -25.42 -34.14
C PRO A 70 17.53 -25.19 -32.93
N LEU A 71 16.87 -26.23 -32.39
CA LEU A 71 15.95 -26.07 -31.26
C LEU A 71 16.70 -25.80 -29.96
N SER A 72 17.76 -26.55 -29.68
CA SER A 72 18.65 -26.32 -28.54
C SER A 72 19.31 -24.94 -28.59
N GLN A 73 19.69 -24.47 -29.79
CA GLN A 73 20.26 -23.14 -29.96
C GLN A 73 19.24 -22.04 -29.63
N LEU A 74 17.99 -22.17 -30.10
CA LEU A 74 16.90 -21.25 -29.78
C LEU A 74 16.56 -21.26 -28.28
N TYR A 75 16.55 -22.43 -27.64
CA TYR A 75 16.32 -22.54 -26.20
C TYR A 75 17.44 -21.87 -25.38
N THR A 76 18.70 -22.08 -25.75
CA THR A 76 19.85 -21.46 -25.07
C THR A 76 19.82 -19.93 -25.20
N ASP A 77 19.46 -19.45 -26.38
CA ASP A 77 19.29 -18.02 -26.65
C ASP A 77 18.10 -17.44 -25.85
N TRP A 78 16.99 -18.17 -25.72
CA TRP A 78 15.87 -17.85 -24.83
C TRP A 78 16.28 -17.74 -23.36
N LEU A 79 16.98 -18.75 -22.82
CA LEU A 79 17.45 -18.75 -21.42
C LEU A 79 18.26 -17.52 -21.04
N SER A 80 19.02 -16.95 -22.00
CA SER A 80 19.79 -15.73 -21.77
C SER A 80 18.94 -14.45 -21.65
N ARG A 81 17.69 -14.49 -22.14
CA ARG A 81 16.74 -13.37 -22.16
C ARG A 81 15.57 -13.54 -21.18
N ASP A 82 15.33 -14.75 -20.70
CA ASP A 82 14.23 -15.12 -19.79
C ASP A 82 14.38 -14.59 -18.34
N THR A 83 15.18 -13.56 -18.14
CA THR A 83 15.28 -12.88 -16.83
C THR A 83 13.98 -12.19 -16.44
N ASP A 84 13.19 -11.81 -17.44
CA ASP A 84 11.97 -11.03 -17.27
C ASP A 84 10.88 -11.80 -16.49
N GLU A 85 10.75 -13.13 -16.67
CA GLU A 85 9.78 -13.94 -15.91
C GLU A 85 10.14 -14.00 -14.42
N MET A 86 11.43 -14.19 -14.13
CA MET A 86 11.94 -14.20 -12.75
C MET A 86 11.81 -12.84 -12.07
N ASP A 87 11.99 -11.74 -12.81
CA ASP A 87 11.70 -10.40 -12.32
C ASP A 87 10.21 -10.19 -12.06
N ALA A 88 9.34 -10.69 -12.94
CA ALA A 88 7.89 -10.67 -12.72
C ALA A 88 7.48 -11.47 -11.46
N PHE A 89 8.12 -12.62 -11.19
CA PHE A 89 7.91 -13.34 -9.94
C PHE A 89 8.40 -12.56 -8.72
N ARG A 90 9.59 -11.95 -8.78
CA ARG A 90 10.12 -11.10 -7.71
C ARG A 90 9.16 -9.94 -7.42
N ASP A 91 8.67 -9.26 -8.45
CA ASP A 91 7.71 -8.17 -8.34
C ASP A 91 6.38 -8.63 -7.77
N SER A 92 5.88 -9.81 -8.19
CA SER A 92 4.66 -10.40 -7.67
C SER A 92 4.76 -10.72 -6.17
N ILE A 93 5.90 -11.28 -5.74
CA ILE A 93 6.17 -11.54 -4.32
C ILE A 93 6.23 -10.23 -3.52
N ALA A 94 6.94 -9.22 -4.03
CA ALA A 94 7.03 -7.91 -3.40
C ALA A 94 5.64 -7.25 -3.29
N CYS A 95 4.85 -7.26 -4.35
CA CYS A 95 3.47 -6.75 -4.36
C CYS A 95 2.60 -7.47 -3.33
N CYS A 96 2.68 -8.80 -3.25
CA CYS A 96 1.93 -9.59 -2.29
C CYS A 96 2.29 -9.22 -0.84
N ALA A 97 3.58 -9.08 -0.55
CA ALA A 97 4.06 -8.66 0.77
C ALA A 97 3.56 -7.25 1.12
N ASP A 98 3.69 -6.30 0.19
CA ASP A 98 3.22 -4.92 0.33
C ASP A 98 1.71 -4.84 0.57
N ASP A 99 0.91 -5.62 -0.14
CA ASP A 99 -0.55 -5.64 0.04
C ASP A 99 -0.97 -6.22 1.39
N ILE A 100 -0.28 -7.25 1.86
CA ILE A 100 -0.51 -7.81 3.19
C ILE A 100 -0.13 -6.78 4.26
N LEU A 101 1.03 -6.12 4.11
CA LEU A 101 1.49 -5.08 5.02
C LEU A 101 0.49 -3.93 5.08
N ARG A 102 0.08 -3.41 3.91
CA ARG A 102 -0.91 -2.34 3.76
C ARG A 102 -2.21 -2.66 4.51
N LYS A 103 -2.79 -3.85 4.28
CA LYS A 103 -4.00 -4.28 4.97
C LYS A 103 -3.83 -4.34 6.50
N ARG A 104 -2.70 -4.88 6.97
CA ARG A 104 -2.42 -4.97 8.42
C ARG A 104 -2.29 -3.61 9.07
N VAL A 105 -1.60 -2.66 8.42
CA VAL A 105 -1.45 -1.32 8.98
C VAL A 105 -2.76 -0.54 8.92
N GLU A 106 -3.56 -0.67 7.86
CA GLU A 106 -4.89 -0.04 7.79
C GLU A 106 -5.81 -0.52 8.91
N GLU A 107 -5.82 -1.84 9.20
CA GLU A 107 -6.56 -2.41 10.33
C GLU A 107 -6.04 -1.85 11.66
N LYS A 108 -4.72 -1.77 11.85
CA LYS A 108 -4.08 -1.18 13.03
C LYS A 108 -4.49 0.28 13.25
N TYR A 109 -4.51 1.12 12.22
CA TYR A 109 -4.92 2.53 12.35
C TYR A 109 -6.44 2.73 12.44
N ARG A 110 -7.24 1.67 12.28
CA ARG A 110 -8.68 1.72 12.59
C ARG A 110 -8.90 1.87 14.10
N ASP A 111 -8.01 1.33 14.93
CA ASP A 111 -8.05 1.50 16.38
C ASP A 111 -7.92 2.98 16.77
N PRO A 112 -8.92 3.58 17.47
CA PRO A 112 -8.86 4.96 17.92
C PRO A 112 -7.74 5.24 18.93
N ALA A 113 -7.18 4.22 19.58
CA ALA A 113 -6.01 4.37 20.45
C ALA A 113 -4.69 4.53 19.68
N GLN A 114 -4.67 4.21 18.38
CA GLN A 114 -3.45 4.26 17.59
C GLN A 114 -3.02 5.72 17.33
N PRO A 115 -1.81 6.12 17.77
CA PRO A 115 -1.32 7.49 17.61
C PRO A 115 -1.11 7.88 16.15
N ILE A 116 -1.05 9.18 15.89
CA ILE A 116 -0.68 9.71 14.57
C ILE A 116 0.80 9.43 14.33
N TYR A 117 1.11 8.88 13.15
CA TYR A 117 2.48 8.67 12.69
C TYR A 117 3.26 9.99 12.65
N PRO A 118 4.40 10.12 13.35
CA PRO A 118 4.97 11.43 13.66
C PRO A 118 6.00 11.93 12.64
N ASN A 119 6.52 11.07 11.76
CA ASN A 119 7.63 11.41 10.88
C ASN A 119 7.15 11.79 9.47
N THR A 120 8.05 12.37 8.69
CA THR A 120 7.80 12.74 7.30
C THR A 120 7.70 11.50 6.39
N ARG A 121 7.14 11.68 5.19
CA ARG A 121 7.08 10.62 4.16
C ARG A 121 8.48 10.12 3.79
N SER A 122 9.46 11.02 3.70
CA SER A 122 10.83 10.68 3.31
C SER A 122 11.50 9.80 4.37
N GLU A 123 11.31 10.10 5.65
CA GLU A 123 11.81 9.26 6.75
C GLU A 123 11.10 7.91 6.81
N ALA A 124 9.78 7.89 6.58
CA ALA A 124 9.02 6.64 6.51
C ALA A 124 9.53 5.74 5.38
N MET A 125 9.79 6.30 4.18
CA MET A 125 10.39 5.55 3.08
C MET A 125 11.79 5.02 3.44
N ALA A 126 12.64 5.84 4.06
CA ALA A 126 13.98 5.42 4.47
C ALA A 126 13.99 4.30 5.51
N ARG A 127 12.92 4.15 6.30
CA ARG A 127 12.76 3.10 7.32
C ARG A 127 11.93 1.91 6.85
N GLY A 128 11.39 1.91 5.63
CA GLY A 128 10.44 0.90 5.16
C GLY A 128 9.06 0.98 5.85
N GLU A 129 8.72 2.12 6.45
CA GLU A 129 7.48 2.38 7.18
C GLU A 129 6.47 3.17 6.33
N VAL A 130 6.59 3.15 5.00
CA VAL A 130 5.75 3.97 4.11
C VAL A 130 4.26 3.67 4.27
N PHE A 131 3.89 2.40 4.45
CA PHE A 131 2.50 2.01 4.66
C PHE A 131 1.96 2.48 6.02
N GLU A 132 2.78 2.52 7.07
CA GLU A 132 2.40 3.09 8.38
C GLU A 132 2.08 4.58 8.25
N TRP A 133 2.94 5.32 7.54
CA TRP A 133 2.72 6.72 7.24
C TRP A 133 1.45 6.94 6.41
N MET A 134 1.24 6.14 5.35
CA MET A 134 0.06 6.23 4.49
C MET A 134 -1.23 5.97 5.27
N ALA A 135 -1.31 4.87 6.02
CA ALA A 135 -2.49 4.51 6.78
C ALA A 135 -2.82 5.55 7.86
N SER A 136 -1.82 6.07 8.59
CA SER A 136 -2.02 7.16 9.54
C SER A 136 -2.53 8.43 8.87
N ARG A 137 -1.94 8.80 7.73
CA ARG A 137 -2.34 9.98 6.96
C ARG A 137 -3.79 9.86 6.49
N ASP A 138 -4.14 8.77 5.85
CA ASP A 138 -5.48 8.56 5.28
C ASP A 138 -6.55 8.49 6.36
N ARG A 139 -6.24 7.86 7.50
CA ARG A 139 -7.12 7.87 8.68
C ARG A 139 -7.33 9.28 9.22
N THR A 140 -6.30 10.12 9.24
CA THR A 140 -6.40 11.52 9.69
C THR A 140 -7.18 12.39 8.69
N LEU A 141 -7.00 12.17 7.38
CA LEU A 141 -7.80 12.84 6.34
C LEU A 141 -9.27 12.45 6.44
N THR A 142 -9.58 11.18 6.70
CA THR A 142 -10.96 10.72 6.87
C THR A 142 -11.59 11.30 8.14
N CYS A 143 -10.81 11.41 9.23
CA CYS A 143 -11.19 12.10 10.45
C CYS A 143 -11.56 13.56 10.18
N ALA A 144 -10.71 14.29 9.43
CA ALA A 144 -10.96 15.66 9.02
C ALA A 144 -12.21 15.80 8.15
N GLY A 145 -12.36 14.98 7.11
CA GLY A 145 -13.52 15.02 6.22
C GLY A 145 -14.84 14.69 6.93
N THR A 146 -14.81 13.84 7.97
CA THR A 146 -15.99 13.55 8.79
C THR A 146 -16.41 14.77 9.61
N PHE A 147 -15.43 15.45 10.24
CA PHE A 147 -15.67 16.68 10.96
C PHE A 147 -16.22 17.76 10.03
N GLU A 148 -15.58 17.94 8.88
CA GLU A 148 -15.93 18.96 7.90
C GLU A 148 -17.38 18.88 7.46
N LYS A 149 -17.84 17.68 7.12
CA LYS A 149 -19.21 17.42 6.66
C LYS A 149 -20.27 17.57 7.75
N GLY A 150 -19.95 17.24 9.01
CA GLY A 150 -20.96 17.10 10.07
C GLY A 150 -21.00 18.23 11.09
N ALA A 151 -19.84 18.83 11.42
CA ALA A 151 -19.70 19.66 12.62
C ALA A 151 -20.52 20.95 12.56
N THR A 152 -20.59 21.63 11.41
CA THR A 152 -21.36 22.89 11.27
C THR A 152 -22.85 22.65 11.52
N ASN A 153 -23.43 21.59 10.95
CA ASN A 153 -24.84 21.27 11.15
C ASN A 153 -25.11 20.87 12.60
N ALA A 154 -24.25 20.02 13.18
CA ALA A 154 -24.37 19.63 14.59
C ALA A 154 -24.25 20.85 15.53
N TYR A 155 -23.41 21.83 15.19
CA TYR A 155 -23.30 23.08 15.94
C TYR A 155 -24.58 23.91 15.87
N ASN A 156 -25.11 24.13 14.67
CA ASN A 156 -26.34 24.90 14.47
C ASN A 156 -27.55 24.27 15.17
N ASP A 157 -27.60 22.93 15.20
CA ASP A 157 -28.67 22.16 15.85
C ASP A 157 -28.49 22.02 17.37
N GLY A 158 -27.42 22.55 17.96
CA GLY A 158 -27.11 22.39 19.40
C GLY A 158 -26.69 20.95 19.78
N LYS A 159 -26.32 20.12 18.81
CA LYS A 159 -25.94 18.70 18.98
C LYS A 159 -24.43 18.45 18.88
N LEU A 160 -23.61 19.50 18.86
CA LEU A 160 -22.16 19.39 18.73
C LEU A 160 -21.53 18.42 19.75
N PRO A 161 -21.87 18.42 21.06
CA PRO A 161 -21.26 17.48 22.02
C PRO A 161 -21.51 16.01 21.69
N ALA A 162 -22.72 15.68 21.20
CA ALA A 162 -23.06 14.31 20.79
C ALA A 162 -22.25 13.89 19.55
N PHE A 163 -22.17 14.78 18.56
CA PHE A 163 -21.35 14.57 17.36
C PHE A 163 -19.87 14.34 17.72
N LEU A 164 -19.30 15.19 18.60
CA LEU A 164 -17.91 15.07 19.02
C LEU A 164 -17.65 13.75 19.76
N LYS A 165 -18.60 13.27 20.57
CA LYS A 165 -18.50 11.98 21.25
C LYS A 165 -18.40 10.82 20.26
N GLU A 166 -19.22 10.81 19.22
CA GLU A 166 -19.15 9.78 18.16
C GLU A 166 -17.85 9.88 17.35
N TRP A 167 -17.44 11.13 17.06
CA TRP A 167 -16.21 11.40 16.31
C TRP A 167 -14.96 10.92 17.07
N ILE A 168 -14.84 11.18 18.38
CA ILE A 168 -13.72 10.67 19.19
C ILE A 168 -13.75 9.16 19.35
N ASN A 169 -14.94 8.55 19.49
CA ASN A 169 -15.06 7.09 19.58
C ASN A 169 -14.58 6.42 18.29
N THR A 170 -14.77 7.09 17.15
CA THR A 170 -14.37 6.56 15.85
C THR A 170 -12.89 6.75 15.58
N TYR A 171 -12.32 7.92 15.86
CA TYR A 171 -10.97 8.30 15.40
C TYR A 171 -9.92 8.49 16.48
N GLY A 172 -10.33 8.51 17.75
CA GLY A 172 -9.47 8.83 18.88
C GLY A 172 -9.38 10.34 19.15
N LYS A 173 -9.40 10.70 20.43
CA LYS A 173 -9.40 12.09 20.89
C LYS A 173 -8.20 12.90 20.37
N ASP A 174 -7.00 12.34 20.43
CA ASP A 174 -5.78 13.05 20.01
C ASP A 174 -5.79 13.33 18.50
N ARG A 175 -6.28 12.41 17.67
CA ARG A 175 -6.39 12.61 16.22
C ARG A 175 -7.42 13.67 15.88
N CYS A 176 -8.57 13.63 16.55
CA CYS A 176 -9.60 14.66 16.46
C CYS A 176 -9.07 16.05 16.83
N MET A 177 -8.41 16.16 17.98
CA MET A 177 -7.82 17.44 18.41
C MET A 177 -6.68 17.90 17.48
N PHE A 178 -5.89 16.98 16.91
CA PHE A 178 -4.85 17.31 15.95
C PHE A 178 -5.40 17.96 14.68
N VAL A 179 -6.50 17.43 14.11
CA VAL A 179 -7.20 18.04 12.96
C VAL A 179 -7.59 19.48 13.28
N LEU A 180 -8.22 19.72 14.43
CA LEU A 180 -8.60 21.07 14.86
C LEU A 180 -7.37 21.97 15.05
N ALA A 181 -6.29 21.44 15.62
CA ALA A 181 -5.04 22.18 15.79
C ALA A 181 -4.38 22.57 14.46
N CYS A 182 -4.47 21.71 13.44
CA CYS A 182 -4.04 22.03 12.07
C CYS A 182 -4.86 23.19 11.48
N THR A 183 -6.18 23.16 11.63
CA THR A 183 -7.06 24.27 11.18
C THR A 183 -6.76 25.58 11.91
N MET A 184 -6.58 25.54 13.23
CA MET A 184 -6.27 26.73 14.02
C MET A 184 -4.91 27.33 13.65
N ARG A 185 -3.92 26.50 13.30
CA ARG A 185 -2.59 26.94 12.85
C ARG A 185 -2.63 27.72 11.54
N GLN A 186 -3.59 27.47 10.65
CA GLN A 186 -3.77 28.27 9.43
C GLN A 186 -4.39 29.64 9.70
N ARG A 187 -5.00 29.81 10.87
CA ARG A 187 -5.84 30.94 11.22
C ARG A 187 -5.37 31.61 12.53
N THR A 188 -4.06 31.74 12.71
CA THR A 188 -3.45 32.24 13.96
C THR A 188 -3.91 33.64 14.37
N GLY A 189 -4.22 34.50 13.39
CA GLY A 189 -4.75 35.85 13.58
C GLY A 189 -6.26 35.92 13.86
N ASP A 190 -6.98 34.80 13.85
CA ASP A 190 -8.42 34.79 14.07
C ASP A 190 -8.74 34.93 15.57
N GLU A 191 -9.34 36.05 15.95
CA GLU A 191 -9.69 36.39 17.32
C GLU A 191 -10.82 35.52 17.91
N ARG A 192 -11.53 34.75 17.06
CA ARG A 192 -12.58 33.82 17.50
C ARG A 192 -12.02 32.56 18.17
N PHE A 193 -10.71 32.37 18.17
CA PHE A 193 -10.04 31.31 18.95
C PHE A 193 -9.63 31.80 20.33
N TYR A 194 -10.33 31.31 21.35
CA TYR A 194 -10.12 31.69 22.74
C TYR A 194 -8.88 31.00 23.36
N PRO A 195 -8.33 31.54 24.47
CA PRO A 195 -7.12 31.01 25.09
C PRO A 195 -7.14 29.50 25.40
N PRO A 196 -8.23 28.90 25.93
CA PRO A 196 -8.26 27.45 26.20
C PRO A 196 -8.08 26.61 24.93
N ALA A 197 -8.75 26.97 23.84
CA ALA A 197 -8.60 26.31 22.56
C ALA A 197 -7.17 26.46 22.01
N ARG A 198 -6.59 27.66 22.10
CA ARG A 198 -5.21 27.91 21.65
C ARG A 198 -4.19 27.10 22.43
N GLN A 199 -4.36 26.98 23.75
CA GLN A 199 -3.49 26.16 24.59
C GLN A 199 -3.59 24.68 24.23
N ALA A 200 -4.81 24.18 24.02
CA ALA A 200 -5.04 22.80 23.60
C ALA A 200 -4.41 22.50 22.23
N ALA A 201 -4.57 23.39 21.25
CA ALA A 201 -3.94 23.28 19.95
C ALA A 201 -2.40 23.26 20.04
N GLY A 202 -1.84 24.10 20.92
CA GLY A 202 -0.39 24.23 21.12
C GLY A 202 0.31 22.93 21.51
N ARG A 203 -0.40 21.96 22.11
CA ARG A 203 0.15 20.65 22.46
C ARG A 203 0.64 19.85 21.24
N PHE A 204 0.09 20.14 20.06
CA PHE A 204 0.46 19.46 18.82
C PHE A 204 1.57 20.15 18.02
N ALA A 205 2.06 21.31 18.47
CA ALA A 205 3.06 22.09 17.72
C ALA A 205 4.35 21.30 17.46
N ALA A 206 4.81 20.51 18.44
CA ALA A 206 5.99 19.67 18.30
C ALA A 206 5.78 18.56 17.24
N LEU A 207 4.63 17.88 17.29
CA LEU A 207 4.26 16.85 16.31
C LEU A 207 4.16 17.44 14.90
N GLN A 208 3.47 18.58 14.74
CA GLN A 208 3.35 19.23 13.45
C GLN A 208 4.73 19.65 12.89
N LYS A 209 5.65 20.10 13.75
CA LYS A 209 7.03 20.41 13.36
C LYS A 209 7.79 19.15 12.92
N GLN A 210 7.64 18.04 13.66
CA GLN A 210 8.27 16.76 13.32
C GLN A 210 7.76 16.20 11.97
N MET A 211 6.49 16.43 11.63
CA MET A 211 5.90 16.08 10.33
C MET A 211 6.36 17.00 9.17
N GLY A 212 7.37 17.84 9.38
CA GLY A 212 7.87 18.77 8.36
C GLY A 212 7.06 20.05 8.22
N GLY A 213 6.11 20.33 9.12
CA GLY A 213 5.34 21.57 9.16
C GLY A 213 4.21 21.69 8.12
N HIS A 214 4.16 20.81 7.11
CA HIS A 214 3.13 20.77 6.06
C HIS A 214 1.87 20.03 6.50
N THR A 215 1.32 20.37 7.67
CA THR A 215 0.12 19.73 8.22
C THR A 215 -1.19 20.36 7.74
N ASP A 216 -1.09 21.29 6.79
CA ASP A 216 -2.21 22.04 6.21
C ASP A 216 -3.23 21.14 5.51
N ILE A 217 -2.79 20.00 5.00
CA ILE A 217 -3.63 18.99 4.36
C ILE A 217 -4.70 18.41 5.30
N TYR A 218 -4.55 18.56 6.61
CA TYR A 218 -5.49 18.07 7.62
C TYR A 218 -6.44 19.16 8.15
N ALA A 219 -6.29 20.41 7.69
CA ALA A 219 -7.20 21.49 8.07
C ALA A 219 -8.57 21.30 7.41
N VAL A 220 -9.60 21.85 8.05
CA VAL A 220 -10.99 21.81 7.59
C VAL A 220 -11.55 23.22 7.37
N ASP A 221 -12.53 23.35 6.50
CA ASP A 221 -13.11 24.64 6.10
C ASP A 221 -14.30 25.09 6.98
N ASN A 222 -14.58 24.43 8.11
CA ASN A 222 -15.64 24.89 9.00
C ASN A 222 -15.32 26.28 9.60
N HIS A 223 -16.37 27.02 9.95
CA HIS A 223 -16.26 28.34 10.57
C HIS A 223 -15.49 28.30 11.90
N SER A 224 -14.67 29.32 12.18
CA SER A 224 -13.77 29.34 13.34
C SER A 224 -14.49 29.21 14.69
N CYS A 225 -15.74 29.67 14.83
CA CYS A 225 -16.54 29.44 16.04
C CYS A 225 -16.82 27.96 16.31
N VAL A 226 -17.07 27.16 15.25
CA VAL A 226 -17.31 25.72 15.36
C VAL A 226 -16.04 25.01 15.79
N ILE A 227 -14.90 25.37 15.18
CA ILE A 227 -13.58 24.84 15.53
C ILE A 227 -13.22 25.17 16.97
N ASN A 228 -13.40 26.43 17.41
CA ASN A 228 -13.15 26.84 18.79
C ASN A 228 -14.02 26.03 19.77
N ALA A 229 -15.34 25.99 19.54
CA ALA A 229 -16.27 25.27 20.39
C ALA A 229 -15.92 23.78 20.50
N ALA A 230 -15.55 23.15 19.38
CA ALA A 230 -15.12 21.76 19.37
C ALA A 230 -13.82 21.54 20.15
N MET A 231 -12.81 22.39 19.94
CA MET A 231 -11.54 22.28 20.65
C MET A 231 -11.71 22.47 22.16
N GLU A 232 -12.52 23.44 22.59
CA GLU A 232 -12.81 23.67 24.01
C GLU A 232 -13.57 22.49 24.64
N GLU A 233 -14.55 21.94 23.93
CA GLU A 233 -15.29 20.76 24.42
C GLU A 233 -14.36 19.56 24.62
N LEU A 234 -13.47 19.31 23.67
CA LEU A 234 -12.51 18.21 23.75
C LEU A 234 -11.40 18.46 24.79
N ALA A 235 -11.01 19.71 25.01
CA ALA A 235 -9.98 20.07 25.98
C ALA A 235 -10.45 19.96 27.44
N LYS A 236 -11.77 19.87 27.69
CA LYS A 236 -12.31 19.70 29.04
C LYS A 236 -11.76 18.40 29.66
N PRO A 237 -11.35 18.43 30.94
CA PRO A 237 -11.00 17.21 31.65
C PRO A 237 -12.23 16.31 31.72
N GLU A 238 -12.04 15.01 31.48
CA GLU A 238 -13.11 14.04 31.69
C GLU A 238 -13.54 14.11 33.16
N ARG A 239 -14.80 14.47 33.41
CA ARG A 239 -15.35 14.47 34.76
C ARG A 239 -15.31 13.03 35.25
N SER A 240 -14.39 12.73 36.16
CA SER A 240 -14.32 11.45 36.87
C SER A 240 -15.68 11.11 37.45
N VAL A 241 -16.38 10.16 36.86
CA VAL A 241 -17.55 9.51 37.47
C VAL A 241 -17.02 8.54 38.52
N ASP A 242 -16.49 9.08 39.62
CA ASP A 242 -16.19 8.30 40.82
C ASP A 242 -15.99 9.23 42.02
N ARG A 243 -17.04 9.99 42.35
CA ARG A 243 -17.22 10.47 43.72
C ARG A 243 -18.05 9.45 44.46
N LYS A 244 -17.43 8.32 44.80
CA LYS A 244 -18.01 7.35 45.74
C LYS A 244 -18.43 8.11 47.00
N THR A 245 -19.69 7.93 47.33
CA THR A 245 -20.36 8.29 48.57
C THR A 245 -19.54 7.83 49.77
N VAL A 246 -18.71 8.71 50.33
CA VAL A 246 -18.21 8.52 51.70
C VAL A 246 -19.38 8.83 52.63
N LYS A 247 -20.12 7.76 52.98
CA LYS A 247 -21.02 7.77 54.13
C LYS A 247 -20.21 8.19 55.36
N LYS A 248 -20.61 9.30 55.97
CA LYS A 248 -20.30 9.64 57.36
C LYS A 248 -20.71 8.46 58.25
N ASN A 249 -19.74 7.74 58.79
CA ASN A 249 -19.92 7.00 60.04
C ASN A 249 -19.02 7.68 61.08
N THR A 250 -19.63 8.55 61.87
CA THR A 250 -19.06 9.03 63.13
C THR A 250 -19.25 7.91 64.18
N PRO A 251 -18.25 7.57 65.00
CA PRO A 251 -18.50 6.81 66.22
C PRO A 251 -18.81 7.79 67.36
N GLU A 252 -19.99 7.68 67.95
CA GLU A 252 -20.28 8.28 69.25
C GLU A 252 -19.56 7.48 70.36
N ARG A 253 -19.02 8.24 71.32
CA ARG A 253 -18.40 7.78 72.56
C ARG A 253 -19.46 7.56 73.63
#